data_AF-A0A2P8FBL7-F1
#
_entry.id   AF-A0A2P8FBL7-F1
#
_cell.length_a   1.000
_cell.length_b   1.000
_cell.length_c   1.000
_cell.angle_alpha   90.00
_cell.angle_beta   90.00
_cell.angle_gamma   90.00
#
_symmetry.space_group_name_H-M   'P 1'
#
loop_
_entity.id
_entity.type
_entity.pdbx_description
1 polymer ?
#
loop_
_entity_poly.entity_id
_entity_poly.type
_entity_poly.pdbx_seq_one_letter_code
_entity_poly.pdbx_strand_id
1 'polypeptide(L)'
;MTLGHFLWGDLSTYDIAAARADYSALFGWSFDGDPSYDFAQLRRAQVAAVFPMPSRLAKMDMPSFWMSYVHVADVDQTVAQARAHEGVIIEVEPQAFDHSARIALIRDPSGAGFTVYEGPDITPKIAGQGVVGARFHHVPDLSLISDFYADLFGWTFAKVSDNPWPTYDVLHPDGTRVAQVEEVPEKIRGKFRYWMPCFSVRSLEETRGLNSQQGGDHLHDLSETRAMLRDRQGAHFMVRAAEHERAETPPAAPSPTETPFAWKALLGLLCIWLAVFFDLQAFWGVLFLIWTWPALRSGRADFLEPIDRRARPMLYWLTIGTWLVLSVWLIMDSLV
;
A
#
# COMPACT_ATOMS: atom_id res chain seq x y z
N MET A 1 -23.83 13.07 -1.73
CA MET A 1 -22.81 14.12 -1.55
C MET A 1 -22.45 14.09 -0.09
N THR A 2 -21.26 13.64 0.25
CA THR A 2 -20.92 13.39 1.65
C THR A 2 -19.97 14.47 2.10
N LEU A 3 -20.53 15.49 2.74
CA LEU A 3 -19.76 16.54 3.40
C LEU A 3 -18.83 15.92 4.46
N GLY A 4 -17.79 16.65 4.86
CA GLY A 4 -16.81 16.17 5.82
C GLY A 4 -15.99 14.99 5.33
N HIS A 5 -15.95 14.71 4.01
CA HIS A 5 -15.13 13.65 3.43
C HIS A 5 -14.05 14.20 2.52
N PHE A 6 -12.93 13.47 2.43
CA PHE A 6 -11.95 13.72 1.39
C PHE A 6 -12.54 13.38 0.02
N LEU A 7 -12.35 14.28 -0.94
CA LEU A 7 -12.92 14.15 -2.28
C LEU A 7 -11.88 14.30 -3.40
N TRP A 8 -10.79 15.02 -3.14
CA TRP A 8 -9.80 15.35 -4.18
C TRP A 8 -8.38 15.44 -3.64
N GLY A 9 -7.41 15.39 -4.54
CA GLY A 9 -6.00 15.61 -4.24
C GLY A 9 -5.23 16.24 -5.39
N ASP A 10 -4.46 17.26 -5.07
CA ASP A 10 -3.58 17.93 -6.03
C ASP A 10 -2.13 17.80 -5.62
N LEU A 11 -1.26 17.74 -6.62
CA LEU A 11 0.17 17.88 -6.45
C LEU A 11 0.60 19.29 -6.82
N SER A 12 1.16 20.00 -5.84
CA SER A 12 1.88 21.25 -6.07
C SER A 12 3.35 20.95 -6.38
N THR A 13 3.84 21.38 -7.54
CA THR A 13 5.15 20.94 -8.07
C THR A 13 5.99 22.06 -8.68
N TYR A 14 7.31 21.95 -8.59
CA TYR A 14 8.25 22.88 -9.22
C TYR A 14 8.49 22.58 -10.71
N ASP A 15 8.32 21.33 -11.12
CA ASP A 15 8.48 20.85 -12.49
C ASP A 15 7.30 19.94 -12.86
N ILE A 16 6.33 20.55 -13.55
CA ILE A 16 5.13 19.84 -14.02
C ILE A 16 5.49 18.75 -15.03
N ALA A 17 6.47 18.96 -15.90
CA ALA A 17 6.84 17.98 -16.91
C ALA A 17 7.44 16.73 -16.24
N ALA A 18 8.31 16.92 -15.25
CA ALA A 18 8.84 15.83 -14.44
C ALA A 18 7.73 15.13 -13.65
N ALA A 19 6.82 15.87 -13.01
CA ALA A 19 5.68 15.29 -12.29
C ALA A 19 4.80 14.44 -13.23
N ARG A 20 4.46 14.94 -14.42
CA ARG A 20 3.71 14.16 -15.41
C ARG A 20 4.41 12.84 -15.73
N ALA A 21 5.70 12.89 -16.06
CA ALA A 21 6.47 11.69 -16.38
C ALA A 21 6.51 10.69 -15.19
N ASP A 22 6.67 11.21 -13.98
CA ASP A 22 6.74 10.40 -12.75
C ASP A 22 5.44 9.66 -12.49
N TYR A 23 4.34 10.41 -12.36
CA TYR A 23 3.04 9.84 -12.02
C TYR A 23 2.42 9.07 -13.19
N SER A 24 2.79 9.36 -14.45
CA SER A 24 2.46 8.50 -15.59
C SER A 24 3.11 7.13 -15.47
N ALA A 25 4.39 7.03 -15.11
CA ALA A 25 5.04 5.72 -14.98
C ALA A 25 4.57 4.95 -13.73
N LEU A 26 4.40 5.65 -12.61
CA LEU A 26 3.97 5.02 -11.34
C LEU A 26 2.53 4.50 -11.42
N PHE A 27 1.62 5.27 -12.00
CA PHE A 27 0.18 5.05 -11.88
C PHE A 27 -0.54 4.87 -13.22
N GLY A 28 0.16 4.97 -14.35
CA GLY A 28 -0.45 4.88 -15.68
C GLY A 28 -1.34 6.06 -16.02
N TRP A 29 -1.12 7.22 -15.37
CA TRP A 29 -1.89 8.43 -15.63
C TRP A 29 -1.54 9.04 -16.98
N SER A 30 -2.54 9.63 -17.64
CA SER A 30 -2.37 10.52 -18.78
C SER A 30 -2.73 11.95 -18.39
N PHE A 31 -2.20 12.92 -19.11
CA PHE A 31 -2.38 14.34 -18.86
C PHE A 31 -2.73 15.06 -20.16
N ASP A 32 -3.54 16.12 -20.07
CA ASP A 32 -3.97 16.89 -21.24
C ASP A 32 -2.97 18.01 -21.58
N GLY A 33 -2.06 18.33 -20.65
CA GLY A 33 -0.91 19.19 -20.89
C GLY A 33 -1.11 20.64 -20.46
N ASP A 34 -2.19 20.97 -19.77
CA ASP A 34 -2.44 22.33 -19.25
C ASP A 34 -1.33 22.72 -18.25
N PRO A 35 -0.53 23.77 -18.50
CA PRO A 35 0.58 24.15 -17.64
C PRO A 35 0.15 24.89 -16.37
N SER A 36 -1.11 25.33 -16.27
CA SER A 36 -1.64 26.06 -15.12
C SER A 36 -2.29 25.12 -14.11
N TYR A 37 -3.03 24.12 -14.59
CA TYR A 37 -3.68 23.11 -13.77
C TYR A 37 -4.01 21.89 -14.64
N ASP A 38 -3.26 20.81 -14.49
CA ASP A 38 -3.37 19.64 -15.36
C ASP A 38 -4.06 18.48 -14.65
N PHE A 39 -5.18 18.02 -15.18
CA PHE A 39 -5.88 16.86 -14.63
C PHE A 39 -5.15 15.57 -15.00
N ALA A 40 -4.82 14.78 -13.98
CA ALA A 40 -4.39 13.41 -14.18
C ALA A 40 -5.62 12.56 -14.49
N GLN A 41 -5.61 11.90 -15.65
CA GLN A 41 -6.64 10.99 -16.09
C GLN A 41 -6.20 9.53 -15.98
N LEU A 42 -7.11 8.68 -15.52
CA LEU A 42 -6.96 7.23 -15.52
C LEU A 42 -8.29 6.60 -15.91
N ARG A 43 -8.27 5.71 -16.92
CA ARG A 43 -9.48 5.06 -17.44
C ARG A 43 -10.62 6.06 -17.75
N ARG A 44 -10.27 7.21 -18.34
CA ARG A 44 -11.19 8.31 -18.71
C ARG A 44 -11.87 9.01 -17.53
N ALA A 45 -11.38 8.82 -16.30
CA ALA A 45 -11.81 9.58 -15.13
C ALA A 45 -10.64 10.45 -14.65
N GLN A 46 -10.95 11.66 -14.20
CA GLN A 46 -9.97 12.48 -13.49
C GLN A 46 -9.76 11.90 -12.08
N VAL A 47 -8.51 11.75 -11.65
CA VAL A 47 -8.14 11.08 -10.39
C VAL A 47 -7.29 11.92 -9.45
N ALA A 48 -6.67 12.97 -9.98
CA ALA A 48 -5.87 13.96 -9.28
C ALA A 48 -5.63 15.14 -10.24
N ALA A 49 -4.95 16.18 -9.77
CA ALA A 49 -4.36 17.19 -10.65
C ALA A 49 -2.94 17.56 -10.23
N VAL A 50 -2.20 18.18 -11.15
CA VAL A 50 -0.85 18.69 -10.94
C VAL A 50 -0.83 20.15 -11.35
N PHE A 51 -0.23 21.02 -10.53
CA PHE A 51 -0.17 22.46 -10.80
C PHE A 51 1.12 23.09 -10.27
N PRO A 52 1.52 24.27 -10.78
CA PRO A 52 2.76 24.91 -10.36
C PRO A 52 2.77 25.26 -8.86
N MET A 53 3.93 25.12 -8.22
CA MET A 53 4.15 25.56 -6.85
C MET A 53 3.78 27.04 -6.68
N PRO A 54 2.82 27.38 -5.79
CA PRO A 54 2.46 28.77 -5.52
C PRO A 54 3.68 29.55 -5.03
N SER A 55 3.90 30.75 -5.58
CA SER A 55 5.09 31.57 -5.29
C SER A 55 5.26 31.88 -3.81
N ARG A 56 4.18 31.95 -3.03
CA ARG A 56 4.24 32.16 -1.58
C ARG A 56 4.89 30.98 -0.86
N LEU A 57 4.52 29.75 -1.23
CA LEU A 57 5.05 28.52 -0.63
C LEU A 57 6.46 28.22 -1.14
N ALA A 58 6.76 28.57 -2.39
CA ALA A 58 8.12 28.51 -2.92
C ALA A 58 9.11 29.38 -2.13
N LYS A 59 8.70 30.60 -1.73
CA LYS A 59 9.52 31.49 -0.89
C LYS A 59 9.76 30.98 0.53
N MET A 60 9.02 29.96 0.97
CA MET A 60 9.19 29.31 2.27
C MET A 60 10.04 28.03 2.16
N ASP A 61 10.66 27.78 1.00
CA ASP A 61 11.45 26.58 0.71
C ASP A 61 10.67 25.28 0.98
N MET A 62 9.35 25.30 0.74
CA MET A 62 8.53 24.10 0.82
C MET A 62 8.91 23.15 -0.31
N PRO A 63 9.08 21.83 -0.07
CA PRO A 63 9.23 20.86 -1.17
C PRO A 63 7.94 20.82 -2.00
N SER A 64 7.94 20.10 -3.14
CA SER A 64 6.66 19.71 -3.75
C SER A 64 5.82 18.94 -2.73
N PHE A 65 4.49 19.05 -2.78
CA PHE A 65 3.63 18.37 -1.81
C PHE A 65 2.24 18.07 -2.38
N TRP A 66 1.64 17.00 -1.84
CA TRP A 66 0.25 16.65 -2.09
C TRP A 66 -0.67 17.43 -1.15
N MET A 67 -1.72 18.02 -1.71
CA MET A 67 -2.83 18.63 -1.00
C MET A 67 -4.03 17.71 -1.02
N SER A 68 -4.79 17.79 0.07
CA SER A 68 -5.93 16.92 0.33
C SER A 68 -7.16 17.78 0.57
N TYR A 69 -8.22 17.54 -0.20
CA TYR A 69 -9.43 18.36 -0.17
C TYR A 69 -10.57 17.68 0.57
N VAL A 70 -11.17 18.38 1.53
CA VAL A 70 -12.36 17.96 2.29
C VAL A 70 -13.58 18.74 1.80
N HIS A 71 -14.70 18.05 1.59
CA HIS A 71 -15.94 18.65 1.08
C HIS A 71 -16.67 19.36 2.20
N VAL A 72 -16.99 20.63 2.04
CA VAL A 72 -17.75 21.41 3.01
C VAL A 72 -18.93 22.10 2.35
N ALA A 73 -19.96 22.37 3.15
CA ALA A 73 -21.12 23.13 2.69
C ALA A 73 -20.82 24.62 2.57
N ASP A 74 -19.93 25.14 3.43
CA ASP A 74 -19.60 26.55 3.55
C ASP A 74 -18.13 26.69 3.99
N VAL A 75 -17.30 27.22 3.11
CA VAL A 75 -15.87 27.45 3.39
C VAL A 75 -15.68 28.53 4.45
N ASP A 76 -16.46 29.60 4.43
CA ASP A 76 -16.33 30.73 5.37
C ASP A 76 -16.66 30.27 6.80
N GLN A 77 -17.74 29.52 6.97
CA GLN A 77 -18.13 28.93 8.25
C GLN A 77 -17.06 27.96 8.76
N THR A 78 -16.54 27.08 7.91
CA THR A 78 -15.53 26.10 8.31
C THR A 78 -14.23 26.79 8.76
N VAL A 79 -13.80 27.85 8.05
CA VAL A 79 -12.63 28.65 8.46
C VAL A 79 -12.88 29.39 9.76
N ALA A 80 -14.09 29.92 9.98
CA ALA A 80 -14.44 30.57 11.23
C ALA A 80 -14.36 29.61 12.42
N GLN A 81 -14.83 28.37 12.27
CA GLN A 81 -14.68 27.31 13.27
C GLN A 81 -13.20 26.95 13.48
N ALA A 82 -12.44 26.79 12.41
CA ALA A 82 -11.02 26.45 12.49
C ALA A 82 -10.21 27.47 13.30
N ARG A 83 -10.51 28.77 13.15
CA ARG A 83 -9.85 29.86 13.90
C ARG A 83 -10.11 29.82 15.41
N ALA A 84 -11.13 29.09 15.87
CA ALA A 84 -11.39 28.95 17.30
C ALA A 84 -10.40 28.01 18.02
N HIS A 85 -9.60 27.24 17.26
CA HIS A 85 -8.62 26.33 17.82
C HIS A 85 -7.22 26.93 17.82
N GLU A 86 -6.48 26.71 18.91
CA GLU A 86 -5.08 27.11 19.03
C GLU A 86 -4.19 26.33 18.05
N GLY A 87 -3.11 26.96 17.58
CA GLY A 87 -2.15 26.34 16.67
C GLY A 87 -2.60 26.23 15.21
N VAL A 88 -3.86 26.59 14.90
CA VAL A 88 -4.37 26.61 13.52
C VAL A 88 -3.81 27.81 12.74
N ILE A 89 -3.47 27.58 11.47
CA ILE A 89 -3.05 28.64 10.54
C ILE A 89 -3.93 28.57 9.29
N ILE A 90 -4.51 29.72 8.91
CA ILE A 90 -5.19 29.87 7.62
C ILE A 90 -4.15 30.32 6.60
N GLU A 91 -3.71 29.42 5.74
CA GLU A 91 -2.66 29.70 4.75
C GLU A 91 -3.22 30.43 3.54
N VAL A 92 -4.43 30.05 3.13
CA VAL A 92 -5.21 30.70 2.08
C VAL A 92 -6.58 31.00 2.65
N GLU A 93 -6.92 32.28 2.71
CA GLU A 93 -8.23 32.75 3.11
C GLU A 93 -9.32 32.24 2.16
N PRO A 94 -10.58 32.11 2.62
CA PRO A 94 -11.71 31.80 1.75
C PRO A 94 -11.70 32.65 0.48
N GLN A 95 -11.61 31.97 -0.65
CA GLN A 95 -11.61 32.63 -1.95
C GLN A 95 -12.25 31.75 -3.02
N ALA A 96 -12.64 32.36 -4.14
CA ALA A 96 -13.07 31.62 -5.31
C ALA A 96 -11.91 30.79 -5.88
N PHE A 97 -12.19 29.53 -6.21
CA PHE A 97 -11.26 28.68 -6.96
C PHE A 97 -11.59 28.77 -8.46
N ASP A 98 -12.86 28.59 -8.79
CA ASP A 98 -13.43 28.83 -10.11
C ASP A 98 -14.84 29.47 -9.96
N HIS A 99 -15.65 29.46 -11.02
CA HIS A 99 -16.99 30.07 -10.99
C HIS A 99 -18.01 29.30 -10.13
N SER A 100 -17.77 28.04 -9.80
CA SER A 100 -18.70 27.17 -9.07
C SER A 100 -18.12 26.61 -7.77
N ALA A 101 -16.87 26.95 -7.44
CA ALA A 101 -16.20 26.45 -6.27
C ALA A 101 -15.43 27.52 -5.49
N ARG A 102 -15.36 27.31 -4.17
CA ARG A 102 -14.58 28.09 -3.22
C ARG A 102 -13.65 27.19 -2.44
N ILE A 103 -12.51 27.73 -2.02
CA ILE A 103 -11.53 27.01 -1.21
C ILE A 103 -10.96 27.88 -0.10
N ALA A 104 -10.44 27.21 0.93
CA ALA A 104 -9.48 27.77 1.88
C ALA A 104 -8.46 26.68 2.24
N LEU A 105 -7.20 27.06 2.49
CA LEU A 105 -6.15 26.14 2.92
C LEU A 105 -5.91 26.34 4.41
N ILE A 106 -6.12 25.28 5.18
CA ILE A 106 -6.03 25.29 6.64
C ILE A 106 -4.87 24.37 7.04
N ARG A 107 -4.03 24.84 7.96
CA ARG A 107 -3.06 24.03 8.67
C ARG A 107 -3.59 23.72 10.06
N ASP A 108 -3.74 22.44 10.36
CA ASP A 108 -4.25 21.97 11.66
C ASP A 108 -3.24 22.19 12.80
N PRO A 109 -3.64 22.00 14.07
CA PRO A 109 -2.75 22.26 15.21
C PRO A 109 -1.50 21.38 15.26
N SER A 110 -1.51 20.22 14.60
CA SER A 110 -0.31 19.38 14.48
C SER A 110 0.64 19.86 13.37
N GLY A 111 0.18 20.78 12.53
CA GLY A 111 0.90 21.39 11.44
C GLY A 111 0.55 20.82 10.06
N ALA A 112 -0.46 19.96 9.88
CA ALA A 112 -0.78 19.42 8.56
C ALA A 112 -1.72 20.32 7.76
N GLY A 113 -1.35 20.59 6.51
CA GLY A 113 -2.19 21.33 5.57
C GLY A 113 -3.29 20.46 4.94
N PHE A 114 -4.50 20.99 4.84
CA PHE A 114 -5.60 20.46 4.02
C PHE A 114 -6.47 21.60 3.49
N THR A 115 -7.10 21.36 2.35
CA THR A 115 -7.97 22.34 1.69
C THR A 115 -9.42 22.00 2.00
N VAL A 116 -10.21 22.98 2.42
CA VAL A 116 -11.67 22.86 2.45
C VAL A 116 -12.22 23.34 1.11
N TYR A 117 -13.18 22.62 0.56
CA TYR A 117 -13.75 22.86 -0.76
C TYR A 117 -15.27 22.91 -0.68
N GLU A 118 -15.85 24.00 -1.15
CA GLU A 118 -17.29 24.17 -1.35
C GLU A 118 -17.54 24.21 -2.86
N GLY A 119 -18.40 23.32 -3.35
CA GLY A 119 -18.64 23.18 -4.79
C GLY A 119 -19.23 21.81 -5.15
N PRO A 120 -19.31 21.48 -6.46
CA PRO A 120 -19.79 20.18 -6.93
C PRO A 120 -18.92 19.02 -6.44
N ASP A 121 -19.51 17.83 -6.31
CA ASP A 121 -18.75 16.61 -5.98
C ASP A 121 -17.84 16.21 -7.16
N ILE A 122 -16.53 16.43 -7.00
CA ILE A 122 -15.49 16.05 -7.95
C ILE A 122 -14.77 14.74 -7.57
N THR A 123 -15.35 13.94 -6.67
CA THR A 123 -14.74 12.66 -6.25
C THR A 123 -14.57 11.73 -7.44
N PRO A 124 -13.36 11.15 -7.67
CA PRO A 124 -13.16 10.15 -8.69
C PRO A 124 -14.12 8.97 -8.51
N LYS A 125 -14.91 8.66 -9.55
CA LYS A 125 -15.89 7.55 -9.52
C LYS A 125 -15.28 6.19 -9.87
N ILE A 126 -13.96 6.07 -9.72
CA ILE A 126 -13.21 4.86 -9.97
C ILE A 126 -12.32 4.54 -8.76
N ALA A 127 -12.03 3.25 -8.55
CA ALA A 127 -11.11 2.78 -7.52
C ALA A 127 -10.08 1.81 -8.13
N GLY A 128 -9.04 1.47 -7.38
CA GLY A 128 -8.01 0.52 -7.77
C GLY A 128 -6.66 1.18 -8.05
N GLN A 129 -5.80 0.48 -8.79
CA GLN A 129 -4.41 0.89 -9.04
C GLN A 129 -4.33 2.33 -9.55
N GLY A 130 -3.40 3.10 -8.99
CA GLY A 130 -3.16 4.49 -9.37
C GLY A 130 -4.22 5.48 -8.87
N VAL A 131 -5.18 5.05 -8.05
CA VAL A 131 -6.18 5.92 -7.44
C VAL A 131 -5.95 6.00 -5.94
N VAL A 132 -6.15 7.19 -5.35
CA VAL A 132 -6.14 7.39 -3.90
C VAL A 132 -7.22 6.51 -3.27
N GLY A 133 -6.81 5.54 -2.46
CA GLY A 133 -7.73 4.63 -1.76
C GLY A 133 -7.95 4.99 -0.28
N ALA A 134 -7.08 5.84 0.28
CA ALA A 134 -7.21 6.35 1.64
C ALA A 134 -6.35 7.61 1.83
N ARG A 135 -6.62 8.34 2.90
CA ARG A 135 -5.80 9.44 3.39
C ARG A 135 -5.23 9.09 4.75
N PHE A 136 -3.98 9.48 4.98
CA PHE A 136 -3.27 9.23 6.23
C PHE A 136 -2.72 10.52 6.80
N HIS A 137 -2.77 10.64 8.12
CA HIS A 137 -2.07 11.69 8.83
C HIS A 137 -1.19 11.10 9.93
N HIS A 138 0.10 11.42 9.87
CA HIS A 138 1.04 11.10 10.93
C HIS A 138 1.15 12.25 11.94
N VAL A 139 0.74 12.00 13.17
CA VAL A 139 0.76 12.96 14.29
C VAL A 139 1.74 12.50 15.37
N PRO A 140 2.26 13.39 16.23
CA PRO A 140 3.02 12.94 17.40
C PRO A 140 2.09 12.44 18.53
N ASP A 141 0.86 12.95 18.56
CA ASP A 141 -0.16 12.69 19.58
C ASP A 141 -1.52 13.04 18.95
N LEU A 142 -2.51 12.14 19.05
CA LEU A 142 -3.84 12.35 18.50
C LEU A 142 -4.59 13.53 19.14
N SER A 143 -4.34 13.81 20.42
CA SER A 143 -5.03 14.87 21.17
C SER A 143 -4.83 16.27 20.59
N LEU A 144 -3.78 16.46 19.79
CA LEU A 144 -3.54 17.73 19.09
C LEU A 144 -4.62 18.04 18.05
N ILE A 145 -5.29 17.04 17.51
CA ILE A 145 -6.18 17.20 16.36
C ILE A 145 -7.60 16.67 16.58
N SER A 146 -7.83 15.88 17.62
CA SER A 146 -9.12 15.20 17.82
C SER A 146 -10.27 16.19 17.92
N ASP A 147 -10.13 17.19 18.80
CA ASP A 147 -11.19 18.17 19.07
C ASP A 147 -11.37 19.11 17.86
N PHE A 148 -10.27 19.46 17.20
CA PHE A 148 -10.29 20.26 15.97
C PHE A 148 -11.12 19.61 14.86
N TYR A 149 -10.86 18.35 14.52
CA TYR A 149 -11.62 17.68 13.46
C TYR A 149 -13.02 17.26 13.91
N ALA A 150 -13.25 17.03 15.21
CA ALA A 150 -14.58 16.82 15.75
C ALA A 150 -15.46 18.07 15.57
N ASP A 151 -14.94 19.26 15.86
CA ASP A 151 -15.70 20.51 15.74
C ASP A 151 -15.96 20.91 14.28
N LEU A 152 -15.00 20.68 13.38
CA LEU A 152 -15.15 21.02 11.97
C LEU A 152 -16.07 20.06 11.21
N PHE A 153 -15.93 18.75 11.43
CA PHE A 153 -16.53 17.73 10.58
C PHE A 153 -17.34 16.67 11.34
N GLY A 154 -17.41 16.76 12.67
CA GLY A 154 -17.99 15.70 13.51
C GLY A 154 -17.17 14.41 13.51
N TRP A 155 -15.91 14.45 13.10
CA TRP A 155 -15.07 13.25 13.02
C TRP A 155 -14.83 12.65 14.41
N THR A 156 -14.81 11.33 14.47
CA THR A 156 -14.44 10.57 15.66
C THR A 156 -13.26 9.66 15.34
N PHE A 157 -12.47 9.31 16.37
CA PHE A 157 -11.23 8.55 16.20
C PHE A 157 -11.33 7.24 16.96
N ALA A 158 -11.48 6.14 16.22
CA ALA A 158 -11.58 4.81 16.77
C ALA A 158 -10.21 4.11 16.69
N LYS A 159 -9.61 3.79 17.84
CA LYS A 159 -8.33 3.07 17.87
C LYS A 159 -8.50 1.65 17.30
N VAL A 160 -7.66 1.28 16.34
CA VAL A 160 -7.70 -0.02 15.65
C VAL A 160 -6.42 -0.84 15.78
N SER A 161 -5.29 -0.21 16.09
CA SER A 161 -4.01 -0.91 16.34
C SER A 161 -3.15 -0.14 17.33
N ASP A 162 -2.22 -0.85 17.95
CA ASP A 162 -1.10 -0.34 18.76
C ASP A 162 0.27 -0.69 18.15
N ASN A 163 0.28 -1.46 17.06
CA ASN A 163 1.47 -2.02 16.44
C ASN A 163 1.50 -1.64 14.95
N PRO A 164 2.62 -1.09 14.44
CA PRO A 164 3.84 -0.68 15.16
C PRO A 164 3.70 0.59 16.02
N TRP A 165 2.59 1.29 15.90
CA TRP A 165 2.23 2.47 16.68
C TRP A 165 0.70 2.56 16.81
N PRO A 166 0.18 3.41 17.72
CA PRO A 166 -1.24 3.71 17.78
C PRO A 166 -1.79 4.17 16.42
N THR A 167 -2.81 3.47 15.94
CA THR A 167 -3.51 3.76 14.68
C THR A 167 -4.99 3.89 14.95
N TYR A 168 -5.61 4.91 14.36
CA TYR A 168 -7.00 5.28 14.55
C TYR A 168 -7.71 5.37 13.20
N ASP A 169 -8.83 4.69 13.07
CA ASP A 169 -9.77 4.96 11.99
C ASP A 169 -10.50 6.27 12.29
N VAL A 170 -10.55 7.16 11.30
CA VAL A 170 -11.33 8.40 11.35
C VAL A 170 -12.71 8.11 10.80
N LEU A 171 -13.73 8.24 11.63
CA LEU A 171 -15.11 7.94 11.30
C LEU A 171 -15.93 9.22 11.22
N HIS A 172 -16.71 9.35 10.16
CA HIS A 172 -17.69 10.42 10.01
C HIS A 172 -18.99 10.08 10.77
N PRO A 173 -19.84 11.07 11.15
CA PRO A 173 -21.10 10.81 11.85
C PRO A 173 -22.09 9.87 11.17
N ASP A 174 -21.97 9.66 9.85
CA ASP A 174 -22.78 8.68 9.10
C ASP A 174 -22.24 7.24 9.19
N GLY A 175 -21.15 7.02 9.94
CA GLY A 175 -20.53 5.72 10.18
C GLY A 175 -19.52 5.27 9.12
N THR A 176 -19.28 6.07 8.08
CA THR A 176 -18.24 5.76 7.09
C THR A 176 -16.85 6.08 7.62
N ARG A 177 -15.84 5.38 7.10
CA ARG A 177 -14.43 5.69 7.37
C ARG A 177 -13.93 6.74 6.37
N VAL A 178 -13.43 7.85 6.88
CA VAL A 178 -12.91 8.98 6.09
C VAL A 178 -11.41 8.83 5.80
N ALA A 179 -10.65 8.44 6.82
CA ALA A 179 -9.19 8.42 6.78
C ALA A 179 -8.63 7.56 7.92
N GLN A 180 -7.30 7.54 8.06
CA GLN A 180 -6.61 6.97 9.21
C GLN A 180 -5.57 7.94 9.77
N VAL A 181 -5.40 7.93 11.09
CA VAL A 181 -4.39 8.71 11.80
C VAL A 181 -3.46 7.77 12.54
N GLU A 182 -2.18 8.09 12.55
CA GLU A 182 -1.13 7.27 13.15
C GLU A 182 -0.18 8.11 14.00
N GLU A 183 0.10 7.67 15.23
CA GLU A 183 1.04 8.32 16.14
C GLU A 183 2.48 7.91 15.86
N VAL A 184 3.06 8.51 14.82
CA VAL A 184 4.36 8.09 14.26
C VAL A 184 5.53 8.91 14.84
N PRO A 185 6.63 8.27 15.27
CA PRO A 185 7.82 8.96 15.78
C PRO A 185 8.45 9.94 14.79
N GLU A 186 8.95 11.07 15.29
CA GLU A 186 9.52 12.17 14.48
C GLU A 186 10.50 11.74 13.41
N LYS A 187 11.39 10.81 13.75
CA LYS A 187 12.40 10.24 12.84
C LYS A 187 11.82 9.63 11.56
N ILE A 188 10.57 9.18 11.59
CA ILE A 188 9.86 8.58 10.45
C ILE A 188 9.02 9.65 9.76
N ARG A 189 8.13 10.32 10.51
CA ARG A 189 7.18 11.29 9.95
C ARG A 189 7.84 12.54 9.36
N GLY A 190 9.06 12.86 9.77
CA GLY A 190 9.79 14.04 9.33
C GLY A 190 9.25 15.36 9.88
N LYS A 191 9.80 16.45 9.35
CA LYS A 191 9.47 17.83 9.74
C LYS A 191 8.13 18.30 9.19
N PHE A 192 7.81 17.93 7.96
CA PHE A 192 6.60 18.38 7.29
C PHE A 192 5.43 17.44 7.56
N ARG A 193 4.24 18.02 7.76
CA ARG A 193 3.01 17.28 8.10
C ARG A 193 1.99 17.48 6.99
N TYR A 194 1.37 16.39 6.57
CA TYR A 194 0.42 16.37 5.48
C TYR A 194 -0.66 15.32 5.75
N TRP A 195 -1.85 15.59 5.26
CA TRP A 195 -2.79 14.52 4.90
C TRP A 195 -2.30 13.86 3.62
N MET A 196 -1.54 12.77 3.77
CA MET A 196 -0.90 12.08 2.65
C MET A 196 -1.93 11.23 1.89
N PRO A 197 -2.02 11.37 0.56
CA PRO A 197 -2.74 10.40 -0.25
C PRO A 197 -2.02 9.05 -0.21
N CYS A 198 -2.80 7.98 -0.05
CA CYS A 198 -2.33 6.62 -0.22
C CYS A 198 -2.90 6.03 -1.51
N PHE A 199 -2.04 5.88 -2.51
CA PHE A 199 -2.41 5.31 -3.81
C PHE A 199 -2.42 3.79 -3.73
N SER A 200 -3.42 3.18 -4.35
CA SER A 200 -3.45 1.72 -4.48
C SER A 200 -2.47 1.30 -5.56
N VAL A 201 -1.67 0.27 -5.31
CA VAL A 201 -0.70 -0.28 -6.27
C VAL A 201 -0.80 -1.80 -6.31
N ARG A 202 -0.20 -2.43 -7.33
CA ARG A 202 -0.15 -3.90 -7.40
C ARG A 202 1.01 -4.49 -6.62
N SER A 203 2.17 -3.83 -6.70
CA SER A 203 3.41 -4.28 -6.08
C SER A 203 4.14 -3.09 -5.46
N LEU A 204 4.47 -3.19 -4.18
CA LEU A 204 5.31 -2.19 -3.51
C LEU A 204 6.72 -2.18 -4.10
N GLU A 205 7.27 -3.35 -4.42
CA GLU A 205 8.63 -3.49 -4.94
C GLU A 205 8.76 -2.82 -6.31
N GLU A 206 7.83 -3.12 -7.23
CA GLU A 206 7.80 -2.49 -8.56
C GLU A 206 7.64 -0.98 -8.45
N THR A 207 6.71 -0.51 -7.61
CA THR A 207 6.46 0.92 -7.41
C THR A 207 7.69 1.63 -6.83
N ARG A 208 8.38 1.03 -5.83
CA ARG A 208 9.63 1.57 -5.27
C ARG A 208 10.73 1.62 -6.32
N GLY A 209 10.86 0.57 -7.13
CA GLY A 209 11.83 0.50 -8.22
C GLY A 209 11.62 1.61 -9.25
N LEU A 210 10.37 1.82 -9.69
CA LEU A 210 10.02 2.90 -10.62
C LEU A 210 10.28 4.28 -10.02
N ASN A 211 9.86 4.51 -8.76
CA ASN A 211 10.11 5.78 -8.07
C ASN A 211 11.62 6.08 -7.96
N SER A 212 12.42 5.06 -7.62
CA SER A 212 13.88 5.16 -7.51
C SER A 212 14.55 5.46 -8.86
N GLN A 213 14.12 4.81 -9.95
CA GLN A 213 14.60 5.10 -11.31
C GLN A 213 14.31 6.54 -11.74
N GLN A 214 13.25 7.12 -11.20
CA GLN A 214 12.84 8.49 -11.46
C GLN A 214 13.52 9.51 -10.54
N GLY A 215 14.38 9.09 -9.62
CA GLY A 215 15.08 9.96 -8.68
C GLY A 215 14.29 10.27 -7.41
N GLY A 216 13.18 9.58 -7.16
CA GLY A 216 12.47 9.61 -5.89
C GLY A 216 13.08 8.66 -4.86
N ASP A 217 12.73 8.88 -3.59
CA ASP A 217 13.23 8.11 -2.45
C ASP A 217 12.18 7.18 -1.85
N HIS A 218 12.63 6.02 -1.37
CA HIS A 218 11.89 5.24 -0.38
C HIS A 218 12.23 5.77 1.01
N LEU A 219 11.21 6.13 1.79
CA LEU A 219 11.41 6.69 3.13
C LEU A 219 11.28 5.62 4.21
N HIS A 220 10.16 4.90 4.20
CA HIS A 220 9.91 3.86 5.19
C HIS A 220 8.86 2.85 4.71
N ASP A 221 9.01 1.59 5.09
CA ASP A 221 7.93 0.61 5.05
C ASP A 221 7.12 0.72 6.35
N LEU A 222 5.83 1.00 6.22
CA LEU A 222 4.92 1.19 7.36
C LEU A 222 4.24 -0.13 7.76
N SER A 223 4.16 -1.07 6.81
CA SER A 223 3.70 -2.45 6.98
C SER A 223 4.17 -3.28 5.77
N GLU A 224 3.86 -4.58 5.75
CA GLU A 224 4.16 -5.44 4.59
C GLU A 224 3.47 -4.99 3.29
N THR A 225 2.33 -4.29 3.41
CA THR A 225 1.51 -3.88 2.26
C THR A 225 1.48 -2.37 2.03
N ARG A 226 2.17 -1.57 2.85
CA ARG A 226 2.17 -0.10 2.73
C ARG A 226 3.55 0.52 2.95
N ALA A 227 3.94 1.42 2.05
CA ALA A 227 5.19 2.17 2.13
C ALA A 227 4.95 3.67 1.96
N MET A 228 5.85 4.46 2.55
CA MET A 228 5.93 5.91 2.38
C MET A 228 7.08 6.25 1.43
N LEU A 229 6.76 7.00 0.38
CA LEU A 229 7.67 7.38 -0.69
C LEU A 229 7.76 8.90 -0.79
N ARG A 230 8.81 9.35 -1.47
CA ARG A 230 9.03 10.74 -1.85
C ARG A 230 9.34 10.78 -3.34
N ASP A 231 8.67 11.66 -4.11
CA ASP A 231 9.06 11.87 -5.50
C ASP A 231 10.37 12.68 -5.61
N ARG A 232 10.92 12.81 -6.82
CA ARG A 232 12.19 13.51 -7.06
C ARG A 232 12.17 14.99 -6.65
N GLN A 233 10.98 15.56 -6.45
CA GLN A 233 10.76 16.97 -6.13
C GLN A 233 10.37 17.18 -4.67
N GLY A 234 10.38 16.11 -3.87
CA GLY A 234 10.16 16.14 -2.43
C GLY A 234 8.73 15.85 -1.99
N ALA A 235 7.78 15.56 -2.88
CA ALA A 235 6.40 15.30 -2.50
C ALA A 235 6.27 13.94 -1.84
N HIS A 236 5.75 13.95 -0.61
CA HIS A 236 5.52 12.73 0.16
C HIS A 236 4.15 12.16 -0.20
N PHE A 237 4.11 10.85 -0.42
CA PHE A 237 2.88 10.10 -0.63
C PHE A 237 3.03 8.68 -0.10
N MET A 238 1.92 8.01 0.09
CA MET A 238 1.90 6.60 0.45
C MET A 238 1.45 5.75 -0.72
N VAL A 239 1.91 4.51 -0.73
CA VAL A 239 1.40 3.48 -1.62
C VAL A 239 1.01 2.27 -0.81
N ARG A 240 -0.11 1.65 -1.18
CA ARG A 240 -0.60 0.42 -0.56
C ARG A 240 -0.87 -0.61 -1.63
N ALA A 241 -0.19 -1.74 -1.54
CA ALA A 241 -0.55 -2.91 -2.33
C ALA A 241 -1.85 -3.51 -1.79
N ALA A 242 -2.71 -4.02 -2.66
CA ALA A 242 -3.75 -4.92 -2.19
C ALA A 242 -3.07 -6.09 -1.46
N GLU A 243 -3.59 -6.46 -0.29
CA GLU A 243 -3.39 -7.83 0.20
C GLU A 243 -3.82 -8.70 -0.96
N HIS A 244 -2.90 -9.45 -1.57
CA HIS A 244 -3.31 -10.45 -2.55
C HIS A 244 -4.43 -11.25 -1.89
N GLU A 245 -5.59 -11.42 -2.55
CA GLU A 245 -6.35 -12.67 -2.40
C GLU A 245 -5.28 -13.74 -2.40
N ARG A 246 -5.07 -14.40 -1.25
CA ARG A 246 -3.93 -15.25 -1.00
C ARG A 246 -3.73 -16.16 -2.21
N ALA A 247 -2.83 -15.80 -3.11
CA ALA A 247 -2.05 -16.79 -3.83
C ALA A 247 -1.35 -17.47 -2.66
N GLU A 248 -1.83 -18.67 -2.31
CA GLU A 248 -1.44 -19.46 -1.15
C GLU A 248 0.06 -19.35 -0.91
N THR A 249 0.43 -18.31 -0.16
CA THR A 249 1.74 -18.19 0.43
C THR A 249 1.59 -19.06 1.66
N PRO A 250 2.43 -20.10 1.82
CA PRO A 250 2.37 -20.95 3.00
C PRO A 250 2.38 -20.03 4.22
N PRO A 251 1.55 -20.30 5.24
CA PRO A 251 1.39 -19.38 6.35
C PRO A 251 2.77 -18.95 6.88
N ALA A 252 2.95 -17.64 7.06
CA ALA A 252 4.08 -17.10 7.78
C ALA A 252 4.27 -17.91 9.06
N ALA A 253 5.51 -18.33 9.31
CA ALA A 253 5.84 -19.12 10.49
C ALA A 253 5.24 -18.43 11.72
N PRO A 254 4.44 -19.13 12.55
CA PRO A 254 3.96 -18.52 13.78
C PRO A 254 5.17 -18.08 14.59
N SER A 255 5.11 -16.87 15.14
CA SER A 255 5.93 -16.46 16.30
C SER A 255 6.03 -17.63 17.29
N PRO A 256 7.18 -17.88 17.94
CA PRO A 256 7.56 -19.19 18.47
C PRO A 256 6.58 -19.71 19.52
N THR A 257 5.50 -20.29 19.04
CA THR A 257 4.55 -21.11 19.78
C THR A 257 4.79 -22.52 19.24
N GLU A 258 5.48 -23.31 20.06
CA GLU A 258 5.72 -24.75 19.94
C GLU A 258 5.52 -25.32 18.52
N THR A 259 6.61 -25.42 17.75
CA THR A 259 6.63 -26.22 16.52
C THR A 259 6.14 -27.64 16.84
N PRO A 260 5.07 -28.15 16.19
CA PRO A 260 4.62 -29.51 16.45
C PRO A 260 5.73 -30.49 16.11
N PHE A 261 6.00 -31.42 17.03
CA PHE A 261 7.06 -32.43 16.91
C PHE A 261 7.03 -33.10 15.54
N ALA A 262 8.14 -33.01 14.78
CA ALA A 262 8.26 -33.46 13.39
C ALA A 262 8.35 -35.00 13.26
N TRP A 263 7.46 -35.74 13.92
CA TRP A 263 7.48 -37.20 14.02
C TRP A 263 7.46 -37.90 12.65
N LYS A 264 6.81 -37.30 11.64
CA LYS A 264 6.78 -37.85 10.28
C LYS A 264 8.17 -37.85 9.62
N ALA A 265 8.96 -36.80 9.86
CA ALA A 265 10.33 -36.72 9.36
C ALA A 265 11.24 -37.71 10.09
N LEU A 266 11.08 -37.85 11.41
CA LEU A 266 11.81 -38.85 12.20
C LEU A 266 11.46 -40.28 11.80
N LEU A 267 10.18 -40.57 11.56
CA LEU A 267 9.73 -41.86 11.06
C LEU A 267 10.28 -42.15 9.66
N GLY A 268 10.27 -41.16 8.76
CA GLY A 268 10.86 -41.29 7.42
C GLY A 268 12.36 -41.57 7.46
N LEU A 269 13.12 -40.86 8.31
CA LEU A 269 14.55 -41.10 8.51
C LEU A 269 14.83 -42.47 9.12
N LEU A 270 14.03 -42.92 10.10
CA LEU A 270 14.14 -44.26 10.67
C LEU A 270 13.89 -45.34 9.61
N CYS A 271 12.86 -45.16 8.80
CA CYS A 271 12.54 -46.05 7.68
C CYS A 271 13.68 -46.15 6.66
N ILE A 272 14.34 -45.03 6.33
CA ILE A 272 15.54 -45.02 5.48
C ILE A 272 16.68 -45.82 6.13
N TRP A 273 16.95 -45.60 7.42
CA TRP A 273 17.98 -46.35 8.16
C TRP A 273 17.72 -47.86 8.16
N LEU A 274 16.47 -48.27 8.39
CA LEU A 274 16.08 -49.68 8.33
C LEU A 274 16.26 -50.25 6.92
N ALA A 275 15.89 -49.51 5.88
CA ALA A 275 16.05 -49.96 4.50
C ALA A 275 17.52 -50.18 4.12
N VAL A 276 18.41 -49.26 4.54
CA VAL A 276 19.87 -49.40 4.33
C VAL A 276 20.44 -50.57 5.13
N PHE A 277 20.10 -50.66 6.41
CA PHE A 277 20.71 -51.65 7.31
C PHE A 277 20.30 -53.09 6.97
N PHE A 278 19.08 -53.28 6.48
CA PHE A 278 18.52 -54.59 6.13
C PHE A 278 18.52 -54.87 4.62
N ASP A 279 19.16 -54.02 3.82
CA ASP A 279 19.24 -54.13 2.35
C ASP A 279 17.89 -54.35 1.65
N LEU A 280 16.87 -53.61 2.09
CA LEU A 280 15.49 -53.78 1.61
C LEU A 280 15.25 -52.95 0.34
N GLN A 281 15.67 -53.47 -0.82
CA GLN A 281 15.52 -52.81 -2.12
C GLN A 281 14.05 -52.46 -2.45
N ALA A 282 13.11 -53.36 -2.11
CA ALA A 282 11.66 -53.14 -2.28
C ALA A 282 11.18 -51.84 -1.60
N PHE A 283 11.77 -51.54 -0.44
CA PHE A 283 11.36 -50.42 0.40
C PHE A 283 11.70 -49.08 -0.24
N TRP A 284 12.84 -49.00 -0.93
CA TRP A 284 13.22 -47.84 -1.72
C TRP A 284 12.23 -47.57 -2.85
N GLY A 285 11.77 -48.63 -3.54
CA GLY A 285 10.76 -48.48 -4.57
C GLY A 285 9.43 -47.96 -4.04
N VAL A 286 9.00 -48.39 -2.85
CA VAL A 286 7.81 -47.85 -2.17
C VAL A 286 8.01 -46.38 -1.76
N LEU A 287 9.17 -46.00 -1.24
CA LEU A 287 9.49 -44.61 -0.90
C LEU A 287 9.42 -43.69 -2.13
N PHE A 288 9.95 -44.13 -3.28
CA PHE A 288 9.83 -43.36 -4.53
C PHE A 288 8.37 -43.14 -4.95
N LEU A 289 7.48 -44.12 -4.77
CA LEU A 289 6.04 -43.93 -5.03
C LEU A 289 5.41 -42.93 -4.06
N ILE A 290 5.73 -43.07 -2.78
CA ILE A 290 5.25 -42.17 -1.73
C ILE A 290 5.69 -40.73 -2.00
N TRP A 291 6.90 -40.50 -2.53
CA TRP A 291 7.40 -39.18 -2.91
C TRP A 291 6.82 -38.66 -4.24
N THR A 292 6.51 -39.56 -5.17
CA THR A 292 5.94 -39.18 -6.47
C THR A 292 4.50 -38.68 -6.34
N TRP A 293 3.72 -39.24 -5.42
CA TRP A 293 2.30 -38.90 -5.27
C TRP A 293 2.02 -37.43 -4.88
N PRO A 294 2.71 -36.84 -3.87
CA PRO A 294 2.62 -35.41 -3.58
C PRO A 294 3.09 -34.52 -4.74
N ALA A 295 4.13 -34.93 -5.47
CA ALA A 295 4.62 -34.18 -6.62
C ALA A 295 3.57 -34.09 -7.72
N LEU A 296 2.91 -35.22 -8.04
CA LEU A 296 1.80 -35.26 -9.01
C LEU A 296 0.61 -34.36 -8.62
N ARG A 297 0.25 -34.32 -7.33
CA ARG A 297 -0.83 -33.45 -6.84
C ARG A 297 -0.48 -31.96 -6.89
N SER A 298 0.75 -31.61 -6.51
CA SER A 298 1.20 -30.21 -6.42
C SER A 298 1.64 -29.65 -7.77
N GLY A 299 2.02 -30.50 -8.73
CA GLY A 299 2.65 -30.07 -9.98
C GLY A 299 4.08 -29.55 -9.79
N ARG A 300 4.71 -29.85 -8.65
CA ARG A 300 6.08 -29.50 -8.32
C ARG A 300 6.84 -30.75 -7.87
N ALA A 301 7.99 -31.00 -8.47
CA ALA A 301 8.90 -32.07 -8.08
C ALA A 301 10.15 -31.46 -7.45
N ASP A 302 10.51 -31.89 -6.24
CA ASP A 302 11.75 -31.47 -5.60
C ASP A 302 12.86 -32.49 -5.92
N PHE A 303 13.88 -32.05 -6.65
CA PHE A 303 15.07 -32.86 -6.96
C PHE A 303 16.29 -32.30 -6.21
N LEU A 304 17.23 -31.61 -6.89
CA LEU A 304 18.23 -30.75 -6.25
C LEU A 304 17.72 -29.31 -6.10
N GLU A 305 16.92 -28.87 -7.06
CA GLU A 305 16.15 -27.64 -7.03
C GLU A 305 14.67 -27.98 -7.32
N PRO A 306 13.72 -27.12 -6.91
CA PRO A 306 12.31 -27.33 -7.23
C PRO A 306 12.03 -27.15 -8.72
N ILE A 307 11.31 -28.11 -9.29
CA ILE A 307 10.91 -28.13 -10.70
C ILE A 307 9.39 -28.01 -10.80
N ASP A 308 8.92 -26.87 -11.32
CA ASP A 308 7.49 -26.60 -11.52
C ASP A 308 7.02 -27.07 -12.91
N ARG A 309 5.91 -27.81 -12.95
CA ARG A 309 5.33 -28.37 -14.18
C ARG A 309 4.91 -27.30 -15.19
N ARG A 310 4.43 -26.14 -14.74
CA ARG A 310 4.00 -25.06 -15.64
C ARG A 310 5.20 -24.34 -16.24
N ALA A 311 6.26 -24.15 -15.46
CA ALA A 311 7.47 -23.45 -15.92
C ALA A 311 8.38 -24.33 -16.80
N ARG A 312 8.54 -25.62 -16.44
CA ARG A 312 9.46 -26.56 -17.11
C ARG A 312 8.79 -27.94 -17.31
N PRO A 313 7.77 -28.05 -18.19
CA PRO A 313 6.94 -29.25 -18.29
C PRO A 313 7.70 -30.51 -18.71
N MET A 314 8.64 -30.39 -19.66
CA MET A 314 9.42 -31.53 -20.14
C MET A 314 10.33 -32.10 -19.05
N LEU A 315 11.02 -31.22 -18.30
CA LEU A 315 11.90 -31.63 -17.22
C LEU A 315 11.11 -32.26 -16.07
N TYR A 316 9.98 -31.66 -15.71
CA TYR A 316 9.07 -32.20 -14.68
C TYR A 316 8.62 -33.63 -15.02
N TRP A 317 8.13 -33.87 -16.25
CA TRP A 317 7.67 -35.20 -16.63
C TRP A 317 8.79 -36.22 -16.77
N LEU A 318 9.99 -35.80 -17.16
CA LEU A 318 11.17 -36.66 -17.16
C LEU A 318 11.49 -37.13 -15.74
N THR A 319 11.52 -36.23 -14.76
CA THR A 319 11.79 -36.57 -13.35
C THR A 319 10.76 -37.54 -12.79
N ILE A 320 9.46 -37.26 -13.00
CA ILE A 320 8.38 -38.16 -12.55
C ILE A 320 8.49 -39.54 -13.22
N GLY A 321 8.75 -39.57 -14.54
CA GLY A 321 8.94 -40.81 -15.28
C GLY A 321 10.09 -41.65 -14.72
N THR A 322 11.23 -41.02 -14.42
CA THR A 322 12.39 -41.69 -13.82
C THR A 322 12.06 -42.29 -12.45
N TRP A 323 11.37 -41.57 -11.56
CA TRP A 323 11.00 -42.09 -10.24
C TRP A 323 10.05 -43.29 -10.32
N LEU A 324 9.08 -43.25 -11.23
CA LEU A 324 8.16 -44.37 -11.44
C LEU A 324 8.86 -45.61 -11.98
N VAL A 325 9.75 -45.44 -12.96
CA VAL A 325 10.54 -46.54 -13.53
C VAL A 325 11.45 -47.17 -12.47
N LEU A 326 12.19 -46.34 -11.73
CA LEU A 326 13.07 -46.82 -10.65
C LEU A 326 12.28 -47.53 -9.55
N SER A 327 11.11 -47.00 -9.20
CA SER A 327 10.25 -47.62 -8.20
C SER A 327 9.83 -49.03 -8.60
N VAL A 328 9.26 -49.18 -9.79
CA VAL A 328 8.79 -50.48 -10.28
C VAL A 328 9.95 -51.44 -10.40
N TRP A 329 11.10 -50.98 -10.91
CA TRP A 329 12.29 -51.80 -11.05
C TRP A 329 12.79 -52.33 -9.70
N LEU A 330 12.96 -51.45 -8.69
CA LEU A 330 13.42 -51.83 -7.35
C LEU A 330 12.45 -52.78 -6.62
N ILE A 331 11.15 -52.60 -6.81
CA ILE A 331 10.13 -53.52 -6.25
C ILE A 331 10.23 -54.88 -6.94
N MET A 332 10.32 -54.91 -8.27
CA MET A 332 10.38 -56.16 -9.01
C MET A 332 11.68 -56.94 -8.76
N ASP A 333 12.82 -56.26 -8.72
CA ASP A 333 14.12 -56.88 -8.45
C ASP A 333 14.15 -57.57 -7.09
N SER A 334 13.48 -56.98 -6.08
CA SER A 334 13.36 -57.58 -4.75
C SER A 334 12.45 -58.82 -4.65
N LEU A 335 11.72 -59.16 -5.71
CA LEU A 335 10.81 -60.32 -5.78
C LEU A 335 11.41 -61.52 -6.49
N VAL A 336 12.63 -61.40 -7.05
CA VAL A 336 13.36 -62.44 -7.80
C VAL A 336 14.46 -63.03 -6.94
#